data_AF-A0A813K4Z9-F1
#
_entry.id   AF-A0A813K4Z9-F1
#
_cell.length_a   1.000
_cell.length_b   1.000
_cell.length_c   1.000
_cell.angle_alpha   90.00
_cell.angle_beta   90.00
_cell.angle_gamma   90.00
#
_symmetry.space_group_name_H-M   'P 1'
#
loop_
_entity.id
_entity.type
_entity.pdbx_description
1 polymer ?
#
loop_
_entity_poly.entity_id
_entity_poly.type
_entity_poly.pdbx_seq_one_letter_code
_entity_poly.pdbx_strand_id
1 'polypeptide(L)'
;PLPVIVHFHGGGFTEGTPQTSSADADVKEATRNGIAYISVGYRLVAAKYHFGNDTPEELIHVDSEGRLSLDAAGKTMEDYRIRRGRQEYNTKCSYDAVQMMEHLIAHADAFGIDIHRISFCGDSAGGGEIQYLTWVYHQWNVGRYTPAGMVYVMAQLDYPVQNMMDRTWKLWTDDVGEHTKLSAILAQKDCGMIIGNPCCLGGEYCGESDYNLCNMTWQNQSMARFCAPSGFASATLGQVRDAQLWPAEDPEVGQGMPVLWYASLNMQRHQPKPFYLYVANPWNSTEGLSVVHSALYARNFAKYAEMAGINFTVYYTDYKAMVAADVGDQRFAADDGLVWNYRSSHDWVQQPGLKELPRVSSLVHQELCSQTIKTG
;
A
#
# COMPACT_ATOMS: atom_id res chain seq x y z
N PRO A 1 9.06 17.48 22.94
CA PRO A 1 9.17 16.86 21.61
C PRO A 1 7.79 16.78 20.96
N LEU A 2 7.66 17.14 19.68
CA LEU A 2 6.40 17.09 18.95
C LEU A 2 6.13 15.67 18.48
N PRO A 3 4.89 15.16 18.55
CA PRO A 3 4.57 13.95 17.82
C PRO A 3 4.68 14.20 16.31
N VAL A 4 4.78 13.13 15.52
CA VAL A 4 5.15 13.23 14.11
C VAL A 4 4.25 12.44 13.19
N ILE A 5 3.87 13.06 12.07
CA ILE A 5 3.30 12.39 10.90
C ILE A 5 4.44 12.15 9.92
N VAL A 6 4.59 10.90 9.48
CA VAL A 6 5.48 10.52 8.38
C VAL A 6 4.62 10.11 7.19
N HIS A 7 4.68 10.90 6.12
CA HIS A 7 3.88 10.74 4.92
C HIS A 7 4.70 10.18 3.75
N PHE A 8 4.16 9.16 3.10
CA PHE A 8 4.67 8.59 1.84
C PHE A 8 3.64 8.82 0.74
N HIS A 9 4.07 9.46 -0.35
CA HIS A 9 3.19 9.80 -1.46
C HIS A 9 2.78 8.57 -2.29
N GLY A 10 1.68 8.68 -3.03
CA GLY A 10 1.27 7.70 -4.04
C GLY A 10 2.04 7.80 -5.35
N GLY A 11 1.37 7.49 -6.47
CA GLY A 11 2.01 7.50 -7.79
C GLY A 11 2.53 6.12 -8.24
N GLY A 12 1.90 5.05 -7.74
CA GLY A 12 2.19 3.70 -8.23
C GLY A 12 3.64 3.24 -8.07
N PHE A 13 4.46 3.86 -7.21
CA PHE A 13 5.92 3.70 -7.13
C PHE A 13 6.71 4.21 -8.34
N THR A 14 6.06 4.70 -9.40
CA THR A 14 6.68 5.14 -10.67
C THR A 14 6.75 6.64 -10.82
N GLU A 15 5.91 7.36 -10.08
CA GLU A 15 5.79 8.81 -10.10
C GLU A 15 5.45 9.31 -8.69
N GLY A 16 5.13 10.60 -8.61
CA GLY A 16 4.86 11.29 -7.35
C GLY A 16 6.13 11.92 -6.76
N THR A 17 5.91 12.84 -5.84
CA THR A 17 6.96 13.59 -5.17
C THR A 17 6.53 13.88 -3.73
N PRO A 18 7.46 14.07 -2.78
CA PRO A 18 7.10 14.54 -1.46
C PRO A 18 6.42 15.91 -1.54
N GLN A 19 5.55 16.20 -0.58
CA GLN A 19 5.01 17.53 -0.35
C GLN A 19 6.16 18.46 0.05
N THR A 20 6.39 19.51 -0.74
CA THR A 20 7.51 20.44 -0.55
C THR A 20 7.04 21.81 -0.06
N SER A 21 5.74 22.06 -0.01
CA SER A 21 5.19 23.37 0.31
C SER A 21 4.55 23.38 1.68
N SER A 22 4.95 24.33 2.52
CA SER A 22 4.18 24.69 3.71
C SER A 22 2.79 25.26 3.37
N ALA A 23 2.49 25.47 2.08
CA ALA A 23 1.17 25.82 1.62
C ALA A 23 0.20 24.62 1.57
N ASP A 24 0.72 23.38 1.55
CA ASP A 24 -0.10 22.17 1.51
C ASP A 24 -1.00 22.09 2.75
N ALA A 25 -2.27 21.77 2.51
CA ALA A 25 -3.29 21.82 3.55
C ALA A 25 -2.97 20.86 4.71
N ASP A 26 -2.43 19.67 4.40
CA ASP A 26 -2.06 18.65 5.38
C ASP A 26 -0.92 19.14 6.29
N VAL A 27 0.12 19.72 5.67
CA VAL A 27 1.26 20.30 6.38
C VAL A 27 0.81 21.46 7.28
N LYS A 28 -0.06 22.34 6.76
CA LYS A 28 -0.62 23.45 7.54
C LYS A 28 -1.43 22.96 8.72
N GLU A 29 -2.27 21.95 8.52
CA GLU A 29 -3.13 21.46 9.58
C GLU A 29 -2.33 20.73 10.66
N ALA A 30 -1.39 19.87 10.28
CA ALA A 30 -0.49 19.21 11.22
C ALA A 30 0.29 20.23 12.07
N THR A 31 0.92 21.21 11.42
CA THR A 31 1.75 22.22 12.11
C THR A 31 0.91 23.13 13.02
N ARG A 32 -0.30 23.54 12.61
CA ARG A 32 -1.25 24.28 13.47
C ARG A 32 -1.63 23.51 14.73
N ASN A 33 -1.65 22.19 14.66
CA ASN A 33 -1.98 21.31 15.78
C ASN A 33 -0.76 20.89 16.62
N GLY A 34 0.42 21.48 16.36
CA GLY A 34 1.64 21.14 17.09
C GLY A 34 2.16 19.74 16.77
N ILE A 35 2.02 19.31 15.52
CA ILE A 35 2.49 18.02 15.02
C ILE A 35 3.56 18.28 13.96
N ALA A 36 4.69 17.60 14.07
CA ALA A 36 5.72 17.62 13.03
C ALA A 36 5.24 16.82 11.82
N TYR A 37 5.55 17.29 10.61
CA TYR A 37 5.17 16.62 9.37
C TYR A 37 6.41 16.35 8.53
N ILE A 38 6.59 15.09 8.13
CA ILE A 38 7.73 14.62 7.35
C ILE A 38 7.18 14.00 6.08
N SER A 39 7.36 14.66 4.94
CA SER A 39 7.00 14.09 3.64
C SER A 39 8.24 13.46 3.01
N VAL A 40 8.15 12.18 2.68
CA VAL A 40 9.29 11.37 2.26
C VAL A 40 9.33 11.25 0.75
N GLY A 41 10.43 11.70 0.15
CA GLY A 41 10.74 11.40 -1.24
C GLY A 41 11.59 10.14 -1.32
N TYR A 42 10.99 9.04 -1.76
CA TYR A 42 11.67 7.76 -1.94
C TYR A 42 11.99 7.54 -3.43
N ARG A 43 12.97 6.69 -3.73
CA ARG A 43 13.33 6.38 -5.12
C ARG A 43 12.22 5.60 -5.82
N LEU A 44 11.96 5.92 -7.07
CA LEU A 44 10.90 5.33 -7.90
C LEU A 44 11.38 4.07 -8.63
N VAL A 45 10.49 3.10 -8.86
CA VAL A 45 10.83 1.78 -9.41
C VAL A 45 11.20 1.79 -10.89
N ALA A 46 10.76 2.80 -11.64
CA ALA A 46 11.06 2.94 -13.07
C ALA A 46 12.22 3.91 -13.36
N ALA A 47 12.72 4.61 -12.34
CA ALA A 47 13.82 5.56 -12.49
C ALA A 47 15.12 4.98 -11.93
N LYS A 48 16.21 5.14 -12.66
CA LYS A 48 17.56 4.79 -12.24
C LYS A 48 18.20 5.98 -11.54
N TYR A 49 18.79 5.71 -10.38
CA TYR A 49 19.44 6.72 -9.57
C TYR A 49 20.95 6.51 -9.57
N HIS A 50 21.67 7.63 -9.50
CA HIS A 50 23.11 7.67 -9.45
C HIS A 50 23.56 8.50 -8.24
N PHE A 51 24.59 8.04 -7.54
CA PHE A 51 25.18 8.70 -6.37
C PHE A 51 26.56 9.25 -6.70
N GLY A 52 26.83 10.48 -6.23
CA GLY A 52 28.17 11.09 -6.29
C GLY A 52 28.78 11.10 -7.70
N ASN A 53 29.86 10.32 -7.87
CA ASN A 53 30.60 10.16 -9.13
C ASN A 53 29.86 9.26 -10.13
N ASP A 54 28.56 9.49 -10.33
CA ASP A 54 27.72 8.73 -11.27
C ASP A 54 27.61 7.22 -10.97
N THR A 55 27.82 6.83 -9.70
CA THR A 55 27.73 5.42 -9.29
C THR A 55 26.27 4.97 -9.28
N PRO A 56 25.88 3.93 -10.04
CA PRO A 56 24.50 3.47 -10.09
C PRO A 56 24.06 2.93 -8.73
N GLU A 57 22.77 3.05 -8.44
CA GLU A 57 22.18 2.53 -7.21
C GLU A 57 22.37 1.01 -7.03
N GLU A 58 22.65 0.63 -5.80
CA GLU A 58 22.91 -0.74 -5.40
C GLU A 58 21.65 -1.59 -5.45
N LEU A 59 21.83 -2.88 -5.74
CA LEU A 59 20.78 -3.87 -5.61
C LEU A 59 20.35 -3.99 -4.14
N ILE A 60 19.05 -3.92 -3.89
CA ILE A 60 18.48 -4.16 -2.56
C ILE A 60 17.98 -5.60 -2.45
N HIS A 61 18.59 -6.35 -1.54
CA HIS A 61 18.14 -7.70 -1.16
C HIS A 61 17.03 -7.64 -0.12
N VAL A 62 16.16 -8.65 -0.15
CA VAL A 62 15.16 -8.90 0.90
C VAL A 62 15.32 -10.33 1.41
N ASP A 63 15.66 -10.50 2.69
CA ASP A 63 15.82 -11.83 3.29
C ASP A 63 14.46 -12.50 3.57
N SER A 64 14.46 -13.77 4.00
CA SER A 64 13.23 -14.52 4.29
C SER A 64 12.41 -13.99 5.47
N GLU A 65 12.95 -13.05 6.25
CA GLU A 65 12.25 -12.36 7.32
C GLU A 65 11.81 -10.95 6.90
N GLY A 66 12.15 -10.52 5.67
CA GLY A 66 11.82 -9.22 5.13
C GLY A 66 12.82 -8.12 5.47
N ARG A 67 14.03 -8.44 5.96
CA ARG A 67 15.08 -7.44 6.17
C ARG A 67 15.67 -7.01 4.84
N LEU A 68 15.96 -5.72 4.72
CA LEU A 68 16.53 -5.13 3.52
C LEU A 68 18.03 -4.86 3.71
N SER A 69 18.83 -5.15 2.70
CA SER A 69 20.27 -4.88 2.71
C SER A 69 20.81 -4.58 1.32
N LEU A 70 21.82 -3.73 1.22
CA LEU A 70 22.57 -3.50 -0.01
C LEU A 70 23.35 -4.76 -0.42
N ASP A 71 23.51 -4.98 -1.72
CA ASP A 71 24.36 -6.03 -2.25
C ASP A 71 25.85 -5.78 -1.93
N ALA A 72 26.45 -6.73 -1.21
CA ALA A 72 27.85 -6.63 -0.80
C ALA A 72 28.86 -6.98 -1.92
N ALA A 73 28.40 -7.53 -3.04
CA ALA A 73 29.23 -7.90 -4.19
C ALA A 73 29.28 -6.79 -5.27
N GLY A 74 28.60 -5.66 -5.04
CA GLY A 74 28.57 -4.52 -5.95
C GLY A 74 27.57 -4.65 -7.09
N LYS A 75 26.57 -5.55 -6.98
CA LYS A 75 25.45 -5.56 -7.93
C LYS A 75 24.58 -4.33 -7.76
N THR A 76 23.91 -3.97 -8.86
CA THR A 76 23.04 -2.80 -8.97
C THR A 76 21.60 -3.23 -9.23
N MET A 77 20.66 -2.29 -9.14
CA MET A 77 19.27 -2.55 -9.53
C MET A 77 19.12 -2.99 -11.01
N GLU A 78 20.11 -2.76 -11.88
CA GLU A 78 20.11 -3.30 -13.26
C GLU A 78 20.31 -4.82 -13.31
N ASP A 79 20.99 -5.39 -12.32
CA ASP A 79 21.28 -6.82 -12.26
C ASP A 79 20.06 -7.65 -11.83
N TYR A 80 19.02 -7.00 -11.31
CA TYR A 80 17.80 -7.66 -10.85
C TYR A 80 17.07 -8.32 -12.02
N ARG A 81 16.70 -9.60 -11.85
CA ARG A 81 15.92 -10.34 -12.85
C ARG A 81 14.45 -10.34 -12.48
N ILE A 82 13.59 -9.83 -13.35
CA ILE A 82 12.16 -9.76 -13.04
C ILE A 82 11.48 -11.11 -13.28
N ARG A 83 10.71 -11.55 -12.28
CA ARG A 83 9.94 -12.81 -12.33
C ARG A 83 8.53 -12.60 -12.85
N ARG A 84 7.92 -11.47 -12.51
CA ARG A 84 6.52 -11.08 -12.76
C ARG A 84 6.42 -9.64 -13.25
N GLY A 85 6.88 -8.66 -12.47
CA GLY A 85 6.78 -7.28 -12.90
C GLY A 85 7.34 -6.21 -11.98
N ARG A 86 7.06 -4.95 -12.33
CA ARG A 86 7.71 -3.75 -11.79
C ARG A 86 7.66 -3.61 -10.27
N GLN A 87 6.63 -4.13 -9.60
CA GLN A 87 6.48 -4.02 -8.16
C GLN A 87 7.53 -4.85 -7.39
N GLU A 88 8.29 -5.71 -8.07
CA GLU A 88 9.50 -6.34 -7.53
C GLU A 88 10.62 -5.33 -7.22
N TYR A 89 10.61 -4.15 -7.81
CA TYR A 89 11.60 -3.12 -7.49
C TYR A 89 11.23 -2.34 -6.24
N ASN A 90 10.08 -2.57 -5.59
CA ASN A 90 9.66 -1.80 -4.41
C ASN A 90 10.58 -1.99 -3.19
N THR A 91 11.53 -2.93 -3.23
CA THR A 91 12.59 -3.08 -2.23
C THR A 91 13.41 -1.79 -2.07
N LYS A 92 13.67 -1.05 -3.15
CA LYS A 92 14.39 0.24 -3.07
C LYS A 92 13.56 1.33 -2.38
N CYS A 93 12.25 1.37 -2.63
CA CYS A 93 11.34 2.31 -1.98
C CYS A 93 11.27 2.03 -0.47
N SER A 94 11.15 0.75 -0.12
CA SER A 94 11.13 0.29 1.27
C SER A 94 12.47 0.48 1.98
N TYR A 95 13.59 0.33 1.27
CA TYR A 95 14.92 0.61 1.81
C TYR A 95 15.08 2.09 2.15
N ASP A 96 14.61 2.99 1.28
CA ASP A 96 14.64 4.43 1.55
C ASP A 96 13.74 4.79 2.74
N ALA A 97 12.59 4.13 2.89
CA ALA A 97 11.74 4.27 4.06
C ALA A 97 12.47 3.86 5.36
N VAL A 98 13.24 2.76 5.34
CA VAL A 98 14.09 2.35 6.46
C VAL A 98 15.17 3.38 6.74
N GLN A 99 15.90 3.84 5.71
CA GLN A 99 16.97 4.80 5.90
C GLN A 99 16.46 6.14 6.44
N MET A 100 15.28 6.58 5.99
CA MET A 100 14.59 7.73 6.55
C MET A 100 14.26 7.50 8.03
N MET A 101 13.65 6.36 8.37
CA MET A 101 13.27 6.04 9.75
C MET A 101 14.50 6.01 10.68
N GLU A 102 15.59 5.38 10.24
CA GLU A 102 16.87 5.35 10.95
C GLU A 102 17.45 6.76 11.16
N HIS A 103 17.34 7.63 10.14
CA HIS A 103 17.74 9.02 10.27
C HIS A 103 16.92 9.77 11.32
N LEU A 104 15.59 9.57 11.36
CA LEU A 104 14.73 10.18 12.37
C LEU A 104 15.04 9.70 13.78
N ILE A 105 15.25 8.40 13.98
CA ILE A 105 15.62 7.83 15.29
C ILE A 105 16.92 8.46 15.78
N ALA A 106 17.93 8.56 14.92
CA ALA A 106 19.24 9.07 15.30
C ALA A 106 19.25 10.59 15.58
N HIS A 107 18.29 11.35 15.06
CA HIS A 107 18.26 12.81 15.11
C HIS A 107 16.98 13.38 15.76
N ALA A 108 16.21 12.56 16.48
CA ALA A 108 14.93 12.96 17.06
C ALA A 108 15.03 14.21 17.95
N ASP A 109 16.06 14.28 18.81
CA ASP A 109 16.33 15.43 19.67
C ASP A 109 16.66 16.69 18.87
N ALA A 110 17.45 16.56 17.80
CA ALA A 110 17.83 17.67 16.95
C ALA A 110 16.64 18.23 16.15
N PHE A 111 15.70 17.36 15.76
CA PHE A 111 14.45 17.76 15.10
C PHE A 111 13.36 18.16 16.09
N GLY A 112 13.55 17.93 17.39
CA GLY A 112 12.55 18.20 18.42
C GLY A 112 11.30 17.31 18.30
N ILE A 113 11.43 16.10 17.74
CA ILE A 113 10.33 15.15 17.52
C ILE A 113 10.33 14.01 18.54
N ASP A 114 9.17 13.43 18.79
CA ASP A 114 8.96 12.26 19.63
C ASP A 114 8.84 11.01 18.75
N ILE A 115 9.91 10.21 18.70
CA ILE A 115 9.96 8.99 17.90
C ILE A 115 9.06 7.86 18.45
N HIS A 116 8.50 8.04 19.65
CA HIS A 116 7.52 7.13 20.24
C HIS A 116 6.07 7.59 20.05
N ARG A 117 5.85 8.62 19.22
CA ARG A 117 4.51 9.13 18.87
C ARG A 117 4.41 9.42 17.37
N ILE A 118 4.54 8.36 16.57
CA ILE A 118 4.53 8.41 15.11
C ILE A 118 3.17 7.97 14.56
N SER A 119 2.56 8.76 13.67
CA SER A 119 1.52 8.27 12.77
C SER A 119 2.07 8.19 11.35
N PHE A 120 1.86 7.06 10.71
CA PHE A 120 2.18 6.91 9.29
C PHE A 120 0.99 7.31 8.43
N CYS A 121 1.25 8.05 7.36
CA CYS A 121 0.23 8.40 6.39
C CYS A 121 0.70 8.03 4.99
N GLY A 122 -0.22 7.54 4.17
CA GLY A 122 0.10 7.27 2.78
C GLY A 122 -1.13 7.16 1.92
N ASP A 123 -0.90 7.29 0.63
CA ASP A 123 -1.90 7.13 -0.40
C ASP A 123 -1.38 6.18 -1.48
N SER A 124 -2.26 5.35 -2.03
CA SER A 124 -1.90 4.45 -3.14
C SER A 124 -0.62 3.65 -2.83
N ALA A 125 0.47 3.93 -3.54
CA ALA A 125 1.73 3.20 -3.44
C ALA A 125 2.50 3.47 -2.15
N GLY A 126 2.41 4.68 -1.58
CA GLY A 126 3.04 5.00 -0.28
C GLY A 126 2.54 4.12 0.87
N GLY A 127 1.42 3.45 0.64
CA GLY A 127 0.96 2.31 1.41
C GLY A 127 1.94 1.18 1.63
N GLY A 128 2.79 0.86 0.65
CA GLY A 128 3.80 -0.18 0.76
C GLY A 128 4.79 0.13 1.89
N GLU A 129 5.28 1.36 1.93
CA GLU A 129 6.26 1.83 2.89
C GLU A 129 5.68 1.91 4.30
N ILE A 130 4.48 2.49 4.47
CA ILE A 130 3.85 2.59 5.80
C ILE A 130 3.51 1.20 6.37
N GLN A 131 3.10 0.26 5.52
CA GLN A 131 2.83 -1.11 5.93
C GLN A 131 4.11 -1.85 6.29
N TYR A 132 5.18 -1.69 5.51
CA TYR A 132 6.47 -2.30 5.82
C TYR A 132 7.03 -1.79 7.13
N LEU A 133 7.06 -0.47 7.33
CA LEU A 133 7.56 0.13 8.57
C LEU A 133 6.75 -0.36 9.78
N THR A 134 5.42 -0.35 9.68
CA THR A 134 4.54 -0.72 10.80
C THR A 134 4.59 -2.20 11.15
N TRP A 135 4.45 -3.09 10.15
CA TRP A 135 4.18 -4.51 10.41
C TRP A 135 5.43 -5.39 10.33
N VAL A 136 6.44 -4.98 9.57
CA VAL A 136 7.64 -5.78 9.33
C VAL A 136 8.83 -5.17 10.05
N TYR A 137 9.20 -3.93 9.74
CA TYR A 137 10.39 -3.31 10.30
C TYR A 137 10.30 -3.09 11.82
N HIS A 138 9.13 -2.66 12.32
CA HIS A 138 8.92 -2.42 13.75
C HIS A 138 9.12 -3.67 14.61
N GLN A 139 8.92 -4.88 14.09
CA GLN A 139 9.04 -6.12 14.88
C GLN A 139 10.45 -6.30 15.48
N TRP A 140 11.47 -5.76 14.80
CA TRP A 140 12.86 -5.78 15.28
C TRP A 140 13.27 -4.49 16.01
N ASN A 141 12.37 -3.50 16.07
CA ASN A 141 12.67 -2.13 16.48
C ASN A 141 11.67 -1.57 17.51
N VAL A 142 10.95 -2.44 18.23
CA VAL A 142 9.90 -2.06 19.21
C VAL A 142 10.38 -1.05 20.27
N GLY A 143 11.66 -1.10 20.65
CA GLY A 143 12.25 -0.16 21.61
C GLY A 143 12.86 1.10 20.99
N ARG A 144 12.91 1.21 19.66
CA ARG A 144 13.60 2.31 18.95
C ARG A 144 12.65 3.36 18.41
N TYR A 145 11.39 3.00 18.15
CA TYR A 145 10.30 3.91 17.83
C TYR A 145 8.96 3.25 18.15
N THR A 146 7.88 4.04 18.19
CA THR A 146 6.54 3.51 18.45
C THR A 146 5.53 4.13 17.49
N PRO A 147 5.00 3.33 16.55
CA PRO A 147 3.92 3.79 15.69
C PRO A 147 2.60 3.74 16.47
N ALA A 148 1.93 4.89 16.58
CA ALA A 148 0.64 5.06 17.24
C ALA A 148 -0.53 4.75 16.30
N GLY A 149 -0.33 4.88 14.99
CA GLY A 149 -1.33 4.47 14.01
C GLY A 149 -0.95 4.77 12.57
N MET A 150 -1.92 4.53 11.69
CA MET A 150 -1.78 4.64 10.25
C MET A 150 -3.04 5.20 9.60
N VAL A 151 -2.89 6.14 8.68
CA VAL A 151 -3.96 6.61 7.80
C VAL A 151 -3.60 6.26 6.36
N TYR A 152 -4.48 5.55 5.68
CA TYR A 152 -4.21 5.02 4.36
C TYR A 152 -5.40 5.20 3.42
N VAL A 153 -5.26 6.07 2.42
CA VAL A 153 -6.30 6.32 1.41
C VAL A 153 -5.96 5.65 0.09
N MET A 154 -6.98 5.29 -0.69
CA MET A 154 -6.78 4.54 -1.93
C MET A 154 -5.93 3.28 -1.66
N ALA A 155 -6.25 2.61 -0.57
CA ALA A 155 -5.40 1.63 0.05
C ALA A 155 -5.33 0.33 -0.74
N GLN A 156 -4.16 -0.29 -0.67
CA GLN A 156 -3.77 -1.56 -1.25
C GLN A 156 -3.26 -2.43 -0.10
N LEU A 157 -3.96 -3.52 0.20
CA LEU A 157 -3.63 -4.36 1.35
C LEU A 157 -2.46 -5.31 1.05
N ASP A 158 -2.58 -6.11 -0.01
CA ASP A 158 -1.51 -7.00 -0.44
C ASP A 158 -1.03 -6.58 -1.82
N TYR A 159 0.29 -6.66 -2.01
CA TYR A 159 0.96 -6.41 -3.28
C TYR A 159 1.33 -7.72 -3.99
N PRO A 160 1.55 -7.69 -5.31
CA PRO A 160 1.33 -6.57 -6.21
C PRO A 160 -0.17 -6.40 -6.55
N VAL A 161 -0.57 -5.18 -6.93
CA VAL A 161 -1.95 -4.80 -7.30
C VAL A 161 -2.12 -4.51 -8.78
N GLN A 162 -1.02 -4.26 -9.48
CA GLN A 162 -0.90 -4.46 -10.92
C GLN A 162 -0.12 -5.76 -11.11
N ASN A 163 -0.33 -6.53 -12.18
CA ASN A 163 0.16 -7.91 -12.25
C ASN A 163 -0.16 -8.70 -10.97
N MET A 164 -1.43 -8.65 -10.51
CA MET A 164 -1.87 -9.22 -9.24
C MET A 164 -1.50 -10.70 -9.13
N MET A 165 -0.92 -11.07 -7.98
CA MET A 165 -0.56 -12.44 -7.66
C MET A 165 -1.63 -13.12 -6.79
N ASP A 166 -1.42 -14.39 -6.51
CA ASP A 166 -2.31 -15.31 -5.81
C ASP A 166 -2.85 -14.74 -4.49
N ARG A 167 -2.00 -14.05 -3.71
CA ARG A 167 -2.45 -13.47 -2.45
C ARG A 167 -3.40 -12.29 -2.64
N THR A 168 -3.08 -11.37 -3.55
CA THR A 168 -3.98 -10.26 -3.88
C THR A 168 -5.29 -10.79 -4.46
N TRP A 169 -5.24 -11.79 -5.35
CA TRP A 169 -6.42 -12.47 -5.87
C TRP A 169 -7.21 -13.19 -4.79
N LYS A 170 -6.56 -13.71 -3.75
CA LYS A 170 -7.24 -14.34 -2.62
C LYS A 170 -8.15 -13.37 -1.89
N LEU A 171 -7.75 -12.10 -1.74
CA LEU A 171 -8.63 -11.06 -1.16
C LEU A 171 -9.94 -10.93 -1.95
N TRP A 172 -9.85 -10.95 -3.29
CA TRP A 172 -11.02 -10.95 -4.16
C TRP A 172 -11.83 -12.25 -4.05
N THR A 173 -11.20 -13.42 -4.12
CA THR A 173 -11.93 -14.70 -4.06
C THR A 173 -12.63 -14.94 -2.74
N ASP A 174 -12.04 -14.47 -1.62
CA ASP A 174 -12.63 -14.61 -0.29
C ASP A 174 -13.89 -13.75 -0.12
N ASP A 175 -14.01 -12.67 -0.89
CA ASP A 175 -15.07 -11.67 -0.76
C ASP A 175 -16.15 -11.80 -1.84
N VAL A 176 -15.75 -11.91 -3.10
CA VAL A 176 -16.68 -12.00 -4.24
C VAL A 176 -16.91 -13.43 -4.72
N GLY A 177 -16.17 -14.41 -4.18
CA GLY A 177 -16.30 -15.83 -4.48
C GLY A 177 -15.43 -16.32 -5.64
N GLU A 178 -14.90 -17.54 -5.51
CA GLU A 178 -14.00 -18.17 -6.49
C GLU A 178 -14.62 -18.40 -7.88
N HIS A 179 -15.94 -18.56 -7.94
CA HIS A 179 -16.69 -18.82 -9.17
C HIS A 179 -17.06 -17.55 -9.95
N THR A 180 -16.84 -16.37 -9.37
CA THR A 180 -17.08 -15.09 -10.05
C THR A 180 -16.20 -14.99 -11.28
N LYS A 181 -16.79 -14.52 -12.39
CA LYS A 181 -16.07 -14.34 -13.66
C LYS A 181 -15.14 -13.14 -13.58
N LEU A 182 -13.96 -13.24 -14.21
CA LEU A 182 -13.01 -12.12 -14.31
C LEU A 182 -13.67 -10.88 -14.93
N SER A 183 -14.45 -11.08 -15.99
CA SER A 183 -15.22 -10.03 -16.67
C SER A 183 -16.28 -9.34 -15.81
N ALA A 184 -16.63 -9.90 -14.65
CA ALA A 184 -17.58 -9.27 -13.72
C ALA A 184 -16.93 -8.19 -12.84
N ILE A 185 -15.60 -8.22 -12.68
CA ILE A 185 -14.85 -7.31 -11.79
C ILE A 185 -13.82 -6.45 -12.53
N LEU A 186 -13.50 -6.79 -13.77
CA LEU A 186 -12.45 -6.14 -14.56
C LEU A 186 -12.98 -5.86 -15.96
N ALA A 187 -12.61 -4.71 -16.52
CA ALA A 187 -12.87 -4.36 -17.91
C ALA A 187 -11.81 -4.99 -18.82
N GLN A 188 -12.21 -5.49 -19.98
CA GLN A 188 -11.28 -6.19 -20.88
C GLN A 188 -10.12 -5.30 -21.33
N LYS A 189 -10.36 -4.00 -21.56
CA LYS A 189 -9.33 -3.01 -21.92
C LYS A 189 -8.21 -2.91 -20.88
N ASP A 190 -8.52 -3.17 -19.61
CA ASP A 190 -7.60 -3.03 -18.48
C ASP A 190 -7.00 -4.37 -18.03
N CYS A 191 -7.33 -5.47 -18.72
CA CYS A 191 -6.84 -6.80 -18.38
C CYS A 191 -5.31 -6.87 -18.36
N GLY A 192 -4.65 -6.20 -19.30
CA GLY A 192 -3.19 -6.18 -19.38
C GLY A 192 -2.49 -5.48 -18.21
N MET A 193 -3.16 -4.54 -17.54
CA MET A 193 -2.64 -3.86 -16.36
C MET A 193 -2.74 -4.76 -15.11
N ILE A 194 -3.86 -5.46 -14.95
CA ILE A 194 -4.18 -6.18 -13.71
C ILE A 194 -3.67 -7.63 -13.75
N ILE A 195 -3.82 -8.31 -14.88
CA ILE A 195 -3.39 -9.70 -15.06
C ILE A 195 -1.96 -9.79 -15.57
N GLY A 196 -1.65 -8.96 -16.56
CA GLY A 196 -0.29 -8.79 -17.05
C GLY A 196 0.48 -7.72 -16.27
N ASN A 197 1.66 -7.38 -16.76
CA ASN A 197 2.49 -6.30 -16.30
C ASN A 197 2.35 -5.10 -17.25
N PRO A 198 1.87 -3.94 -16.77
CA PRO A 198 1.66 -2.76 -17.61
C PRO A 198 2.95 -2.25 -18.26
N CYS A 199 4.12 -2.52 -17.68
CA CYS A 199 5.41 -2.12 -18.27
C CYS A 199 5.78 -2.92 -19.52
N CYS A 200 5.20 -4.10 -19.73
CA CYS A 200 5.47 -4.89 -20.93
C CYS A 200 4.80 -4.36 -22.20
N LEU A 201 3.85 -3.42 -22.06
CA LEU A 201 3.00 -2.94 -23.15
C LEU A 201 3.50 -1.65 -23.80
N GLY A 202 4.63 -1.09 -23.34
CA GLY A 202 5.20 0.15 -23.88
C GLY A 202 4.29 1.38 -23.74
N GLY A 203 3.30 1.31 -22.83
CA GLY A 203 2.31 2.36 -22.61
C GLY A 203 2.72 3.39 -21.55
N GLU A 204 1.80 4.32 -21.27
CA GLU A 204 1.94 5.48 -20.37
C GLU A 204 2.59 5.15 -19.01
N TYR A 205 2.38 3.96 -18.46
CA TYR A 205 2.87 3.59 -17.13
C TYR A 205 4.38 3.38 -17.03
N CYS A 206 5.04 2.96 -18.12
CA CYS A 206 6.48 2.65 -18.08
C CYS A 206 7.21 2.93 -19.40
N GLY A 207 6.64 3.76 -20.27
CA GLY A 207 7.21 4.08 -21.58
C GLY A 207 8.60 4.73 -21.52
N GLU A 208 8.93 5.34 -20.38
CA GLU A 208 10.22 6.00 -20.11
C GLU A 208 11.03 5.30 -19.00
N SER A 209 10.75 4.03 -18.70
CA SER A 209 11.48 3.30 -17.65
C SER A 209 12.95 3.10 -18.00
N ASP A 210 13.85 3.43 -17.06
CA ASP A 210 15.30 3.21 -17.18
C ASP A 210 15.70 1.72 -17.03
N TYR A 211 14.77 0.90 -16.54
CA TYR A 211 14.93 -0.54 -16.35
C TYR A 211 14.08 -1.34 -17.32
N ASN A 212 14.54 -2.55 -17.66
CA ASN A 212 13.68 -3.55 -18.27
C ASN A 212 12.75 -4.13 -17.21
N LEU A 213 11.60 -3.48 -17.02
CA LEU A 213 10.62 -3.88 -16.00
C LEU A 213 9.73 -5.06 -16.40
N CYS A 214 10.06 -5.79 -17.47
CA CYS A 214 9.17 -6.77 -18.08
C CYS A 214 9.76 -8.20 -18.15
N ASN A 215 8.99 -9.17 -17.62
CA ASN A 215 9.15 -10.58 -17.99
C ASN A 215 8.18 -10.94 -19.13
N MET A 216 8.65 -10.81 -20.38
CA MET A 216 7.81 -10.99 -21.57
C MET A 216 7.26 -12.42 -21.71
N THR A 217 8.00 -13.42 -21.24
CA THR A 217 7.54 -14.82 -21.27
C THR A 217 6.33 -15.02 -20.38
N TRP A 218 6.40 -14.59 -19.12
CA TRP A 218 5.27 -14.65 -18.20
C TRP A 218 4.11 -13.76 -18.68
N GLN A 219 4.41 -12.56 -19.17
CA GLN A 219 3.41 -11.65 -19.74
C GLN A 219 2.58 -12.34 -20.84
N ASN A 220 3.25 -12.89 -21.84
CA ASN A 220 2.57 -13.52 -22.98
C ASN A 220 1.70 -14.71 -22.54
N GLN A 221 2.18 -15.51 -21.59
CA GLN A 221 1.42 -16.63 -21.03
C GLN A 221 0.16 -16.16 -20.29
N SER A 222 0.29 -15.18 -19.40
CA SER A 222 -0.82 -14.59 -18.65
C SER A 222 -1.85 -13.94 -19.58
N MET A 223 -1.40 -13.14 -20.55
CA MET A 223 -2.25 -12.44 -21.51
C MET A 223 -3.02 -13.42 -22.41
N ALA A 224 -2.34 -14.44 -22.95
CA ALA A 224 -2.97 -15.44 -23.80
C ALA A 224 -4.04 -16.25 -23.04
N ARG A 225 -3.78 -16.58 -21.77
CA ARG A 225 -4.68 -17.39 -20.95
C ARG A 225 -5.93 -16.62 -20.51
N PHE A 226 -5.77 -15.37 -20.09
CA PHE A 226 -6.83 -14.65 -19.37
C PHE A 226 -7.32 -13.38 -20.05
N CYS A 227 -6.55 -12.75 -20.93
CA CYS A 227 -6.93 -11.49 -21.58
C CYS A 227 -7.38 -11.66 -23.04
N ALA A 228 -7.16 -12.83 -23.64
CA ALA A 228 -7.84 -13.20 -24.88
C ALA A 228 -9.37 -13.18 -24.69
N PRO A 229 -10.19 -12.75 -25.67
CA PRO A 229 -11.63 -12.58 -25.48
C PRO A 229 -12.37 -13.78 -24.88
N SER A 230 -12.04 -15.00 -25.33
CA SER A 230 -12.61 -16.23 -24.80
C SER A 230 -12.15 -16.55 -23.37
N GLY A 231 -10.85 -16.36 -23.08
CA GLY A 231 -10.28 -16.53 -21.74
C GLY A 231 -10.89 -15.55 -20.75
N PHE A 232 -10.96 -14.27 -21.12
CA PHE A 232 -11.48 -13.20 -20.27
C PHE A 232 -12.95 -13.39 -19.89
N ALA A 233 -13.78 -13.79 -20.85
CA ALA A 233 -15.20 -14.02 -20.62
C ALA A 233 -15.48 -15.28 -19.76
N SER A 234 -14.61 -16.29 -19.83
CA SER A 234 -14.86 -17.60 -19.23
C SER A 234 -14.12 -17.84 -17.91
N ALA A 235 -12.97 -17.22 -17.70
CA ALA A 235 -12.14 -17.42 -16.52
C ALA A 235 -12.87 -17.00 -15.23
N THR A 236 -12.74 -17.81 -14.19
CA THR A 236 -13.17 -17.45 -12.83
C THR A 236 -12.00 -16.88 -12.02
N LEU A 237 -12.29 -16.13 -10.96
CA LEU A 237 -11.25 -15.58 -10.09
C LEU A 237 -10.41 -16.67 -9.41
N GLY A 238 -11.00 -17.80 -9.03
CA GLY A 238 -10.24 -18.95 -8.54
C GLY A 238 -9.20 -19.45 -9.55
N GLN A 239 -9.59 -19.57 -10.83
CA GLN A 239 -8.66 -19.98 -11.89
C GLN A 239 -7.55 -18.97 -12.14
N VAL A 240 -7.83 -17.68 -11.97
CA VAL A 240 -6.82 -16.61 -12.08
C VAL A 240 -5.85 -16.70 -10.90
N ARG A 241 -6.37 -16.76 -9.66
CA ARG A 241 -5.57 -16.91 -8.44
C ARG A 241 -4.60 -18.08 -8.53
N ASP A 242 -5.10 -19.26 -8.90
CA ASP A 242 -4.31 -20.50 -8.93
C ASP A 242 -3.26 -20.50 -10.05
N ALA A 243 -3.36 -19.59 -11.01
CA ALA A 243 -2.40 -19.45 -12.10
C ALA A 243 -1.39 -18.32 -11.88
N GLN A 244 -1.77 -17.26 -11.18
CA GLN A 244 -0.93 -16.09 -10.92
C GLN A 244 -0.09 -16.28 -9.65
N LEU A 245 0.73 -17.32 -9.61
CA LEU A 245 1.51 -17.66 -8.43
C LEU A 245 2.83 -16.88 -8.38
N TRP A 246 3.16 -16.36 -7.20
CA TRP A 246 4.53 -15.94 -6.90
C TRP A 246 5.47 -17.15 -6.79
N PRO A 247 6.65 -17.16 -7.44
CA PRO A 247 7.61 -18.27 -7.36
C PRO A 247 8.34 -18.26 -6.00
N ALA A 248 7.70 -18.78 -4.96
CA ALA A 248 8.22 -18.78 -3.60
C ALA A 248 9.54 -19.58 -3.44
N GLU A 249 9.79 -20.51 -4.34
CA GLU A 249 11.01 -21.32 -4.42
C GLU A 249 12.21 -20.58 -5.05
N ASP A 250 12.01 -19.37 -5.57
CA ASP A 250 13.11 -18.56 -6.11
C ASP A 250 14.14 -18.25 -4.99
N PRO A 251 15.41 -18.64 -5.15
CA PRO A 251 16.40 -18.52 -4.07
C PRO A 251 16.85 -17.09 -3.78
N GLU A 252 16.58 -16.14 -4.68
CA GLU A 252 16.99 -14.74 -4.52
C GLU A 252 15.94 -13.93 -3.76
N VAL A 253 14.67 -14.09 -4.12
CA VAL A 253 13.58 -13.23 -3.62
C VAL A 253 12.31 -13.96 -3.20
N GLY A 254 12.25 -15.27 -3.44
CA GLY A 254 11.02 -16.07 -3.35
C GLY A 254 10.36 -15.99 -1.97
N GLN A 255 11.16 -15.99 -0.90
CA GLN A 255 10.65 -15.95 0.48
C GLN A 255 10.53 -14.53 1.05
N GLY A 256 11.39 -13.59 0.63
CA GLY A 256 11.39 -12.24 1.18
C GLY A 256 10.30 -11.33 0.62
N MET A 257 10.00 -11.43 -0.68
CA MET A 257 8.95 -10.62 -1.31
C MET A 257 7.55 -10.79 -0.70
N PRO A 258 7.07 -12.02 -0.40
CA PRO A 258 5.84 -12.21 0.35
C PRO A 258 5.80 -11.47 1.70
N VAL A 259 6.94 -11.39 2.41
CA VAL A 259 7.00 -10.64 3.67
C VAL A 259 6.92 -9.14 3.42
N LEU A 260 7.48 -8.64 2.32
CA LEU A 260 7.34 -7.23 1.96
C LEU A 260 5.91 -6.88 1.51
N TRP A 261 5.25 -7.77 0.78
CA TRP A 261 4.01 -7.47 0.07
C TRP A 261 2.73 -7.81 0.83
N TYR A 262 2.73 -8.83 1.68
CA TYR A 262 1.48 -9.39 2.22
C TYR A 262 1.16 -8.84 3.59
N ALA A 263 0.77 -7.56 3.65
CA ALA A 263 0.44 -6.90 4.91
C ALA A 263 -0.71 -7.60 5.65
N SER A 264 -1.65 -8.24 4.93
CA SER A 264 -2.70 -9.05 5.55
C SER A 264 -2.14 -10.16 6.45
N LEU A 265 -0.98 -10.73 6.12
CA LEU A 265 -0.27 -11.72 6.93
C LEU A 265 0.59 -11.05 8.00
N ASN A 266 1.29 -9.98 7.67
CA ASN A 266 2.19 -9.30 8.61
C ASN A 266 1.44 -8.70 9.80
N MET A 267 0.25 -8.13 9.57
CA MET A 267 -0.65 -7.66 10.63
C MET A 267 -1.01 -8.75 11.63
N GLN A 268 -1.05 -10.02 11.23
CA GLN A 268 -1.32 -11.14 12.15
C GLN A 268 -0.07 -11.57 12.93
N ARG A 269 1.12 -11.30 12.40
CA ARG A 269 2.41 -11.68 13.01
C ARG A 269 2.88 -10.67 14.04
N HIS A 270 2.68 -9.38 13.76
CA HIS A 270 3.14 -8.29 14.62
C HIS A 270 2.09 -7.19 14.71
N GLN A 271 1.77 -6.78 15.94
CA GLN A 271 0.86 -5.68 16.22
C GLN A 271 1.51 -4.72 17.22
N PRO A 272 1.92 -3.50 16.81
CA PRO A 272 2.15 -2.42 17.77
C PRO A 272 0.87 -2.20 18.59
N LYS A 273 1.00 -1.90 19.88
CA LYS A 273 -0.14 -1.65 20.78
C LYS A 273 0.17 -0.49 21.75
N PRO A 274 -0.77 0.45 21.95
CA PRO A 274 -1.99 0.64 21.15
C PRO A 274 -1.66 1.05 19.71
N PHE A 275 -2.53 0.71 18.77
CA PHE A 275 -2.37 1.12 17.37
C PHE A 275 -3.74 1.34 16.73
N TYR A 276 -3.89 2.43 16.00
CA TYR A 276 -5.13 2.81 15.32
C TYR A 276 -4.94 2.86 13.81
N LEU A 277 -5.73 2.07 13.09
CA LEU A 277 -5.73 1.99 11.64
C LEU A 277 -6.92 2.76 11.08
N TYR A 278 -6.67 3.63 10.12
CA TYR A 278 -7.70 4.32 9.34
C TYR A 278 -7.53 4.04 7.86
N VAL A 279 -8.56 3.55 7.18
CA VAL A 279 -8.50 3.23 5.75
C VAL A 279 -9.72 3.74 4.98
N ALA A 280 -9.52 4.32 3.79
CA ALA A 280 -10.62 4.80 2.95
C ALA A 280 -10.42 4.51 1.45
N ASN A 281 -11.37 3.78 0.86
CA ASN A 281 -11.38 3.44 -0.58
C ASN A 281 -12.75 3.72 -1.21
N PRO A 282 -12.88 4.74 -2.09
CA PRO A 282 -14.15 5.08 -2.74
C PRO A 282 -14.46 4.26 -4.00
N TRP A 283 -13.46 3.63 -4.63
CA TRP A 283 -13.60 3.12 -6.00
C TRP A 283 -14.13 1.69 -6.06
N ASN A 284 -15.06 1.42 -6.99
CA ASN A 284 -15.82 0.17 -7.04
C ASN A 284 -16.24 -0.25 -8.48
N SER A 285 -15.70 0.41 -9.50
CA SER A 285 -15.92 0.08 -10.91
C SER A 285 -15.00 -1.06 -11.38
N THR A 286 -15.15 -1.45 -12.65
CA THR A 286 -14.32 -2.48 -13.29
C THR A 286 -13.07 -1.94 -13.97
N GLU A 287 -12.84 -0.62 -13.93
CA GLU A 287 -11.67 -0.01 -14.58
C GLU A 287 -10.40 -0.35 -13.81
N GLY A 288 -9.27 -0.47 -14.52
CA GLY A 288 -8.00 -0.94 -13.93
C GLY A 288 -7.60 -0.19 -12.66
N LEU A 289 -7.64 1.14 -12.68
CA LEU A 289 -7.36 1.95 -11.49
C LEU A 289 -8.38 1.73 -10.36
N SER A 290 -9.66 1.55 -10.69
CA SER A 290 -10.68 1.19 -9.69
C SER A 290 -10.45 -0.18 -9.08
N VAL A 291 -9.90 -1.13 -9.83
CA VAL A 291 -9.53 -2.46 -9.32
C VAL A 291 -8.31 -2.34 -8.39
N VAL A 292 -7.32 -1.53 -8.75
CA VAL A 292 -6.12 -1.25 -7.94
C VAL A 292 -6.46 -0.57 -6.61
N HIS A 293 -7.49 0.27 -6.56
CA HIS A 293 -7.94 0.99 -5.35
C HIS A 293 -9.34 0.60 -4.89
N SER A 294 -9.70 -0.65 -5.12
CA SER A 294 -11.05 -1.15 -4.85
C SER A 294 -11.47 -0.96 -3.39
N ALA A 295 -12.73 -0.58 -3.17
CA ALA A 295 -13.42 -0.51 -1.88
C ALA A 295 -13.29 -1.82 -1.08
N LEU A 296 -13.14 -2.95 -1.78
CA LEU A 296 -12.86 -4.26 -1.22
C LEU A 296 -11.62 -4.27 -0.31
N TYR A 297 -10.57 -3.52 -0.65
CA TYR A 297 -9.34 -3.50 0.17
C TYR A 297 -9.57 -2.87 1.53
N ALA A 298 -10.30 -1.76 1.61
CA ALA A 298 -10.65 -1.13 2.88
C ALA A 298 -11.49 -2.07 3.78
N ARG A 299 -12.44 -2.82 3.21
CA ARG A 299 -13.15 -3.87 3.97
C ARG A 299 -12.20 -4.97 4.46
N ASN A 300 -11.27 -5.42 3.61
CA ASN A 300 -10.30 -6.44 4.01
C ASN A 300 -9.38 -5.94 5.13
N PHE A 301 -8.96 -4.67 5.13
CA PHE A 301 -8.24 -4.08 6.26
C PHE A 301 -9.01 -4.24 7.58
N ALA A 302 -10.32 -3.94 7.61
CA ALA A 302 -11.14 -4.17 8.80
C ALA A 302 -11.17 -5.64 9.21
N LYS A 303 -11.37 -6.57 8.26
CA LYS A 303 -11.37 -8.01 8.52
C LYS A 303 -10.07 -8.48 9.17
N TYR A 304 -8.92 -8.12 8.61
CA TYR A 304 -7.61 -8.53 9.14
C TYR A 304 -7.24 -7.78 10.42
N ALA A 305 -7.62 -6.51 10.58
CA ALA A 305 -7.44 -5.76 11.82
C ALA A 305 -8.25 -6.36 12.98
N GLU A 306 -9.50 -6.74 12.72
CA GLU A 306 -10.37 -7.43 13.69
C GLU A 306 -9.74 -8.76 14.15
N MET A 307 -9.26 -9.57 13.21
CA MET A 307 -8.56 -10.83 13.52
C MET A 307 -7.29 -10.62 14.37
N ALA A 308 -6.56 -9.52 14.13
CA ALA A 308 -5.33 -9.17 14.85
C ALA A 308 -5.58 -8.43 16.18
N GLY A 309 -6.82 -8.05 16.48
CA GLY A 309 -7.15 -7.21 17.64
C GLY A 309 -6.55 -5.81 17.57
N ILE A 310 -6.51 -5.22 16.37
CA ILE A 310 -6.05 -3.85 16.11
C ILE A 310 -7.26 -2.90 16.11
N ASN A 311 -7.12 -1.70 16.68
CA ASN A 311 -8.18 -0.70 16.58
C ASN A 311 -8.23 -0.18 15.14
N PHE A 312 -9.40 -0.16 14.53
CA PHE A 312 -9.55 0.25 13.15
C PHE A 312 -10.79 1.10 12.93
N THR A 313 -10.75 1.88 11.86
CA THR A 313 -11.86 2.56 11.23
C THR A 313 -11.68 2.45 9.72
N VAL A 314 -12.71 2.00 9.01
CA VAL A 314 -12.67 1.89 7.55
C VAL A 314 -13.88 2.52 6.89
N TYR A 315 -13.64 3.06 5.69
CA TYR A 315 -14.62 3.68 4.81
C TYR A 315 -14.52 3.05 3.42
N TYR A 316 -15.64 2.56 2.92
CA TYR A 316 -15.67 1.93 1.60
C TYR A 316 -17.04 2.04 0.94
N THR A 317 -17.08 2.18 -0.37
CA THR A 317 -18.34 2.16 -1.13
C THR A 317 -18.79 0.72 -1.41
N ASP A 318 -20.03 0.56 -1.85
CA ASP A 318 -20.55 -0.75 -2.26
C ASP A 318 -19.73 -1.28 -3.45
N TYR A 319 -19.30 -2.54 -3.43
CA TYR A 319 -18.58 -3.15 -4.56
C TYR A 319 -19.34 -4.36 -5.13
N LYS A 320 -18.91 -4.82 -6.30
CA LYS A 320 -19.54 -5.94 -7.00
C LYS A 320 -19.59 -7.19 -6.13
N ALA A 321 -20.76 -7.82 -6.04
CA ALA A 321 -21.00 -9.03 -5.26
C ALA A 321 -20.82 -8.89 -3.74
N MET A 322 -20.76 -7.65 -3.22
CA MET A 322 -20.85 -7.39 -1.78
C MET A 322 -22.15 -7.98 -1.22
N VAL A 323 -22.04 -8.80 -0.18
CA VAL A 323 -23.21 -9.38 0.49
C VAL A 323 -23.72 -8.49 1.62
N ALA A 324 -24.93 -8.72 2.10
CA ALA A 324 -25.51 -7.93 3.20
C ALA A 324 -24.66 -7.97 4.49
N ALA A 325 -23.95 -9.08 4.73
CA ALA A 325 -23.03 -9.21 5.88
C ALA A 325 -21.74 -8.39 5.74
N ASP A 326 -21.45 -7.88 4.55
CA ASP A 326 -20.26 -7.08 4.25
C ASP A 326 -20.53 -5.58 4.35
N VAL A 327 -21.79 -5.20 4.46
CA VAL A 327 -22.20 -3.82 4.72
C VAL A 327 -21.67 -3.42 6.09
N GLY A 328 -21.06 -2.23 6.17
CA GLY A 328 -20.53 -1.71 7.43
C GLY A 328 -21.62 -1.47 8.48
N ASP A 329 -21.22 -1.20 9.71
CA ASP A 329 -22.13 -0.93 10.84
C ASP A 329 -23.06 0.24 10.56
N GLN A 330 -22.60 1.21 9.75
CA GLN A 330 -23.35 2.40 9.38
C GLN A 330 -23.17 2.71 7.90
N ARG A 331 -24.19 3.38 7.33
CA ARG A 331 -24.15 3.92 5.97
C ARG A 331 -24.59 5.37 5.98
N PHE A 332 -23.95 6.19 5.17
CA PHE A 332 -24.35 7.58 4.98
C PHE A 332 -23.95 8.06 3.58
N ALA A 333 -24.75 9.00 3.05
CA ALA A 333 -24.37 9.75 1.87
C ALA A 333 -23.40 10.87 2.28
N ALA A 334 -22.34 11.07 1.51
CA ALA A 334 -21.43 12.21 1.68
C ALA A 334 -21.64 13.24 0.57
N ASP A 335 -21.03 14.42 0.73
CA ASP A 335 -21.16 15.54 -0.20
C ASP A 335 -20.58 15.25 -1.59
N ASP A 336 -19.76 14.20 -1.71
CA ASP A 336 -19.24 13.67 -2.97
C ASP A 336 -20.27 12.87 -3.79
N GLY A 337 -21.49 12.69 -3.25
CA GLY A 337 -22.56 11.91 -3.88
C GLY A 337 -22.40 10.39 -3.73
N LEU A 338 -21.38 9.93 -3.01
CA LEU A 338 -21.16 8.52 -2.73
C LEU A 338 -21.92 8.10 -1.46
N VAL A 339 -22.33 6.83 -1.45
CA VAL A 339 -22.81 6.16 -0.24
C VAL A 339 -21.67 5.36 0.35
N TRP A 340 -21.25 5.77 1.54
CA TRP A 340 -20.15 5.15 2.26
C TRP A 340 -20.68 4.14 3.26
N ASN A 341 -20.07 2.96 3.25
CA ASN A 341 -20.10 2.02 4.37
C ASN A 341 -19.02 2.42 5.36
N TYR A 342 -19.36 2.35 6.64
CA TYR A 342 -18.48 2.67 7.75
C TYR A 342 -18.46 1.51 8.73
N ARG A 343 -17.25 1.14 9.17
CA ARG A 343 -17.04 0.14 10.22
C ARG A 343 -15.89 0.57 11.11
N SER A 344 -16.06 0.44 12.42
CA SER A 344 -15.00 0.81 13.37
C SER A 344 -15.05 -0.05 14.63
N SER A 345 -13.89 -0.37 15.19
CA SER A 345 -13.78 -1.07 16.48
C SER A 345 -13.66 -0.13 17.68
N HIS A 346 -13.70 1.18 17.46
CA HIS A 346 -13.56 2.19 18.52
C HIS A 346 -14.34 3.47 18.18
N ASP A 347 -14.75 4.22 19.21
CA ASP A 347 -15.42 5.50 18.99
C ASP A 347 -14.39 6.62 18.84
N TRP A 348 -13.86 6.79 17.64
CA TRP A 348 -12.93 7.88 17.35
C TRP A 348 -13.63 9.24 17.19
N VAL A 349 -14.93 9.24 16.90
CA VAL A 349 -15.70 10.46 16.59
C VAL A 349 -16.02 11.25 17.86
N GLN A 350 -16.29 10.57 18.98
CA GLN A 350 -16.67 11.20 20.24
C GLN A 350 -15.51 11.34 21.24
N GLN A 351 -14.27 11.43 20.76
CA GLN A 351 -13.11 11.56 21.64
C GLN A 351 -13.08 12.96 22.30
N PRO A 352 -12.92 13.05 23.64
CA PRO A 352 -12.86 14.33 24.35
C PRO A 352 -11.80 15.27 23.79
N GLY A 353 -12.17 16.53 23.54
CA GLY A 353 -11.24 17.54 23.01
C GLY A 353 -11.02 17.49 21.50
N LEU A 354 -11.67 16.58 20.78
CA LEU A 354 -11.75 16.64 19.32
C LEU A 354 -12.93 17.51 18.90
N LYS A 355 -12.70 18.37 17.89
CA LYS A 355 -13.77 19.04 17.16
C LYS A 355 -14.61 17.95 16.47
N GLU A 356 -15.93 18.08 16.49
CA GLU A 356 -16.79 17.17 15.71
C GLU A 356 -16.33 17.19 14.26
N LEU A 357 -15.87 16.04 13.79
CA LEU A 357 -15.46 15.87 12.40
C LEU A 357 -16.59 15.23 11.59
N PRO A 358 -16.85 15.72 10.37
CA PRO A 358 -17.70 15.00 9.44
C PRO A 358 -17.05 13.66 9.12
N ARG A 359 -17.87 12.59 9.12
CA ARG A 359 -17.39 11.21 8.97
C ARG A 359 -16.70 10.95 7.64
N VAL A 360 -17.09 11.65 6.58
CA VAL A 360 -16.38 11.70 5.31
C VAL A 360 -16.45 13.12 4.79
N SER A 361 -15.30 13.74 4.63
CA SER A 361 -15.11 14.90 3.78
C SER A 361 -13.93 14.57 2.88
N SER A 362 -13.83 15.19 1.71
CA SER A 362 -12.61 15.12 0.90
C SER A 362 -11.36 15.60 1.64
N LEU A 363 -11.51 16.22 2.82
CA LEU A 363 -10.47 16.65 3.76
C LEU A 363 -10.15 15.60 4.85
N VAL A 364 -10.76 14.42 4.81
CA VAL A 364 -10.63 13.40 5.86
C VAL A 364 -9.22 12.78 5.93
N HIS A 365 -8.44 12.77 4.84
CA HIS A 365 -7.01 12.44 4.94
C HIS A 365 -6.29 13.36 5.96
N GLN A 366 -6.66 14.64 5.97
CA GLN A 366 -5.93 15.72 6.63
C GLN A 366 -6.12 15.72 8.16
N GLU A 367 -7.38 15.65 8.60
CA GLU A 367 -7.68 15.73 10.04
C GLU A 367 -7.38 14.41 10.75
N LEU A 368 -7.48 13.27 10.08
CA LEU A 368 -7.29 11.97 10.73
C LEU A 368 -5.84 11.62 11.03
N CYS A 369 -4.90 12.00 10.14
CA CYS A 369 -3.47 11.86 10.43
C CYS A 369 -3.10 12.60 11.72
N SER A 370 -3.72 13.76 11.95
CA SER A 370 -3.51 14.55 13.18
C SER A 370 -4.18 13.96 14.42
N GLN A 371 -5.28 13.22 14.25
CA GLN A 371 -6.08 12.70 15.36
C GLN A 371 -5.52 11.43 15.98
N THR A 372 -5.03 10.50 15.15
CA THR A 372 -4.36 9.27 15.59
C THR A 372 -3.29 9.53 16.64
N ILE A 373 -2.61 10.67 16.52
CA ILE A 373 -1.53 11.13 17.39
C ILE A 373 -2.00 11.73 18.73
N LYS A 374 -3.22 12.28 18.77
CA LYS A 374 -3.76 12.92 19.98
C LYS A 374 -4.45 11.91 20.91
N THR A 375 -4.96 10.82 20.36
CA THR A 375 -5.70 9.78 21.09
C THR A 375 -4.85 8.58 21.53
N GLY A 376 -3.68 8.39 20.91
CA GLY A 376 -2.62 7.47 21.36
C GLY A 376 -1.57 8.20 22.16
#